data_AF-A0A3T6JH43-F1
#
_entry.id   AF-A0A3T6JH43-F1
#
_cell.length_a   1.000
_cell.length_b   1.000
_cell.length_c   1.000
_cell.angle_alpha   90.00
_cell.angle_beta   90.00
_cell.angle_gamma   90.00
#
_symmetry.space_group_name_H-M   'P 1'
#
loop_
_entity.id
_entity.type
_entity.pdbx_description
1 polymer ?
#
loop_
_entity_poly.entity_id
_entity_poly.type
_entity_poly.pdbx_seq_one_letter_code
_entity_poly.pdbx_strand_id
1 'polypeptide(L)'
;MTGILLGQELRKRKTPQEKIAIIQQTMEPGMTVSHVARLHGIQPSLLFKWKKQYLEGSLTAVAAGEDVVPASELAAAIKQIKELQRLLGKKTMEVEILKEAVEYGQSPKMDSACALVANGQGITLVSRILGVSRAQLAQRMKTSGNKPNKRRRRCDEAADAEVLARILDIISDMPTYGYRRVWAILRRQSRNKGVPFVNAKRVYRIMSENNLLLLHDKPSRPQREHKGRISVKESDQRWCSDGFEFGCDDGAKLRVTFALDCCDREAIDWAASTGGYDKATVQDVMLGAIEKRFGDKGAERPIQWLTDNGSAYTAHETRQFARELNLEPCTTAVSSPQSNGMAERFVKTMKEDYIAFMPKPNVRTALHNLAVAIEHYNETHPHSALGYLSPREYRRQRVTST
;
A
#
# COMPACT_ATOMS: atom_id res chain seq x y z
N MET A 1 77.80 63.54 -52.03
CA MET A 1 76.95 63.70 -53.21
C MET A 1 76.01 62.48 -53.28
N THR A 2 74.71 62.72 -53.03
CA THR A 2 73.54 62.15 -53.77
C THR A 2 73.81 60.88 -54.59
N GLY A 3 73.25 59.69 -54.35
CA GLY A 3 71.86 59.32 -54.04
C GLY A 3 71.23 58.62 -55.26
N ILE A 4 70.81 57.35 -55.13
CA ILE A 4 69.57 56.71 -55.66
C ILE A 4 69.60 55.18 -55.42
N LEU A 5 68.52 54.69 -54.81
CA LEU A 5 68.14 53.29 -54.57
C LEU A 5 67.65 52.57 -55.84
N LEU A 6 67.99 51.28 -55.98
CA LEU A 6 67.22 50.21 -56.65
C LEU A 6 67.70 48.91 -55.97
N GLY A 7 66.99 48.24 -55.05
CA GLY A 7 65.63 47.75 -55.11
C GLY A 7 65.72 46.29 -54.66
N GLN A 8 65.31 45.99 -53.42
CA GLN A 8 65.27 44.61 -52.91
C GLN A 8 64.22 43.81 -53.71
N GLU A 9 64.65 42.84 -54.50
CA GLU A 9 63.73 41.90 -55.17
C GLU A 9 63.02 41.04 -54.11
N LEU A 10 61.75 41.39 -53.85
CA LEU A 10 60.80 40.56 -53.13
C LEU A 10 60.72 39.20 -53.83
N ARG A 11 61.09 38.12 -53.13
CA ARG A 11 60.89 36.74 -53.58
C ARG A 11 59.42 36.53 -53.93
N LYS A 12 59.07 36.58 -55.22
CA LYS A 12 57.73 36.23 -55.72
C LYS A 12 57.44 34.77 -55.34
N ARG A 13 56.42 34.54 -54.51
CA ARG A 13 55.91 33.18 -54.22
C ARG A 13 55.29 32.63 -55.52
N LYS A 14 55.90 31.59 -56.07
CA LYS A 14 55.37 30.87 -57.24
C LYS A 14 54.10 30.10 -56.86
N THR A 15 53.08 30.18 -57.72
CA THR A 15 51.79 29.52 -57.51
C THR A 15 51.90 27.99 -57.63
N PRO A 16 50.96 27.21 -57.07
CA PRO A 16 50.97 25.74 -57.18
C PRO A 16 51.03 25.23 -58.61
N GLN A 17 50.30 25.88 -59.53
CA GLN A 17 50.26 25.54 -60.94
C GLN A 17 51.61 25.82 -61.63
N GLU A 18 52.25 26.95 -61.31
CA GLU A 18 53.59 27.28 -61.82
C GLU A 18 54.64 26.26 -61.36
N LYS A 19 54.55 25.77 -60.12
CA LYS A 19 55.50 24.74 -59.63
C LYS A 19 55.36 23.43 -60.39
N ILE A 20 54.13 23.00 -60.67
CA ILE A 20 53.86 21.76 -61.43
C ILE A 20 54.38 21.89 -62.86
N ALA A 21 54.14 23.03 -63.53
CA ALA A 21 54.64 23.29 -64.87
C ALA A 21 56.18 23.24 -64.94
N ILE A 22 56.88 23.84 -63.97
CA ILE A 22 58.35 23.82 -63.89
C ILE A 22 58.87 22.39 -63.66
N ILE A 23 58.19 21.57 -62.85
CA ILE A 23 58.56 20.17 -62.63
C ILE A 23 58.36 19.33 -63.90
N GLN A 24 57.23 19.51 -64.61
CA GLN A 24 56.97 18.83 -65.89
C GLN A 24 58.04 19.18 -66.94
N GLN A 25 58.49 20.43 -66.98
CA GLN A 25 59.58 20.85 -67.86
C GLN A 25 60.92 20.14 -67.52
N THR A 26 61.12 19.65 -66.30
CA THR A 26 62.29 18.82 -65.95
C THR A 26 62.17 17.35 -66.37
N MET A 27 61.03 16.93 -66.91
CA MET A 27 60.78 15.57 -67.40
C MET A 27 60.87 15.46 -68.93
N GLU A 28 61.02 16.58 -69.63
CA GLU A 28 61.22 16.61 -71.08
C GLU A 28 62.60 16.03 -71.46
N PRO A 29 62.71 15.24 -72.54
CA PRO A 29 63.97 14.64 -72.96
C PRO A 29 65.03 15.71 -73.25
N GLY A 30 66.20 15.62 -72.60
CA GLY A 30 67.30 16.58 -72.76
C GLY A 30 67.35 17.69 -71.70
N MET A 31 66.33 17.83 -70.85
CA MET A 31 66.28 18.85 -69.80
C MET A 31 66.85 18.32 -68.47
N THR A 32 67.90 18.97 -67.95
CA THR A 32 68.44 18.66 -66.61
C THR A 32 67.85 19.58 -65.55
N VAL A 33 67.72 19.08 -64.31
CA VAL A 33 67.17 19.85 -63.17
C VAL A 33 67.93 21.16 -62.96
N SER A 34 69.25 21.15 -63.13
CA SER A 34 70.11 22.34 -63.01
C SER A 34 69.85 23.37 -64.10
N HIS A 35 69.50 22.94 -65.32
CA HIS A 35 69.19 23.83 -66.44
C HIS A 35 67.84 24.55 -66.23
N VAL A 36 66.80 23.79 -65.87
CA VAL A 36 65.46 24.34 -65.60
C VAL A 36 65.46 25.24 -64.35
N ALA A 37 66.25 24.89 -63.34
CA ALA A 37 66.40 25.72 -62.14
C ALA A 37 66.96 27.11 -62.46
N ARG A 38 67.96 27.21 -63.36
CA ARG A 38 68.51 28.50 -63.80
C ARG A 38 67.51 29.31 -64.63
N LEU A 39 66.79 28.67 -65.56
CA LEU A 39 65.76 29.31 -66.39
C LEU A 39 64.68 30.00 -65.53
N HIS A 40 64.33 29.40 -64.40
CA HIS A 40 63.26 29.86 -63.53
C HIS A 40 63.73 30.64 -62.29
N GLY A 41 65.04 30.89 -62.17
CA GLY A 41 65.64 31.59 -61.03
C GLY A 41 65.50 30.84 -59.69
N ILE A 42 65.44 29.51 -59.71
CA ILE A 42 65.24 28.65 -58.54
C ILE A 42 66.56 27.96 -58.16
N GLN A 43 66.79 27.76 -56.87
CA GLN A 43 67.93 26.97 -56.41
C GLN A 43 67.78 25.49 -56.84
N PRO A 44 68.78 24.86 -57.48
CA PRO A 44 68.66 23.50 -58.02
C PRO A 44 68.27 22.43 -56.99
N SER A 45 68.71 22.57 -55.74
CA SER A 45 68.36 21.68 -54.63
C SER A 45 66.87 21.69 -54.29
N LEU A 46 66.23 22.86 -54.40
CA LEU A 46 64.80 23.01 -54.14
C LEU A 46 63.97 22.35 -55.25
N LEU A 47 64.36 22.56 -56.51
CA LEU A 47 63.69 21.94 -57.65
C LEU A 47 63.87 20.42 -57.66
N PHE A 48 65.04 19.91 -57.25
CA PHE A 48 65.26 18.48 -57.07
C PHE A 48 64.34 17.87 -56.01
N LYS A 49 64.16 18.56 -54.88
CA LYS A 49 63.23 18.14 -53.81
C LYS A 49 61.78 18.10 -54.32
N TRP A 50 61.37 19.11 -55.10
CA TRP A 50 60.04 19.14 -55.71
C TRP A 50 59.83 18.01 -56.73
N LYS A 51 60.83 17.75 -57.60
CA LYS A 51 60.79 16.65 -58.57
C LYS A 51 60.68 15.28 -57.90
N LYS A 52 61.44 15.06 -56.81
CA LYS A 52 61.39 13.82 -56.04
C LYS A 52 60.00 13.59 -55.41
N GLN A 53 59.42 14.62 -54.80
CA GLN A 53 58.08 14.57 -54.21
C GLN A 53 56.98 14.35 -55.26
N TYR A 54 57.14 14.88 -56.47
CA TYR A 54 56.25 14.64 -57.60
C TYR A 54 56.26 13.17 -58.05
N LEU A 55 57.45 12.56 -58.17
CA LEU A 55 57.61 11.16 -58.60
C LEU A 55 57.14 10.14 -57.56
N GLU A 56 57.26 10.46 -56.28
CA GLU A 56 56.79 9.61 -55.16
C GLU A 56 55.25 9.68 -54.96
N GLY A 57 54.52 10.34 -55.86
CA GLY A 57 53.05 10.41 -55.83
C GLY A 57 52.48 11.31 -54.72
N SER A 58 53.31 12.11 -54.06
CA SER A 58 52.96 12.93 -52.90
C SER A 58 52.48 14.32 -53.30
N LEU A 59 51.43 14.41 -54.13
CA LEU A 59 50.84 15.67 -54.60
C LEU A 59 49.34 15.84 -54.31
N THR A 60 48.97 15.60 -53.07
CA THR A 60 47.80 16.27 -52.42
C THR A 60 48.28 17.26 -51.37
N ALA A 61 49.37 17.99 -51.65
CA ALA A 61 50.02 18.91 -50.71
C ALA A 61 50.50 20.22 -51.36
N VAL A 62 49.72 20.78 -52.30
CA VAL A 62 50.01 22.15 -52.81
C VAL A 62 48.76 23.06 -52.86
N ALA A 63 47.67 22.70 -52.16
CA ALA A 63 46.45 23.54 -52.14
C ALA A 63 46.13 24.21 -50.79
N ALA A 64 46.70 23.78 -49.67
CA ALA A 64 46.52 24.45 -48.39
C ALA A 64 47.76 24.20 -47.54
N GLY A 65 48.22 25.20 -46.78
CA GLY A 65 49.34 25.08 -45.86
C GLY A 65 49.04 24.21 -44.65
N GLU A 66 48.56 22.98 -44.86
CA GLU A 66 48.33 21.97 -43.85
C GLU A 66 49.47 20.94 -43.89
N ASP A 67 49.94 20.54 -42.71
CA ASP A 67 50.98 19.54 -42.56
C ASP A 67 50.58 18.22 -43.24
N VAL A 68 51.52 17.66 -44.01
CA VAL A 68 51.30 16.41 -44.74
C VAL A 68 51.22 15.28 -43.73
N VAL A 69 50.01 14.84 -43.44
CA VAL A 69 49.75 13.66 -42.62
C VAL A 69 50.17 12.42 -43.43
N PRO A 70 51.06 11.54 -42.92
CA PRO A 70 51.47 10.32 -43.61
C PRO A 70 50.25 9.47 -44.03
N ALA A 71 50.33 8.79 -45.18
CA ALA A 71 49.25 7.92 -45.66
C ALA A 71 48.84 6.83 -44.63
N SER A 72 49.75 6.44 -43.73
CA SER A 72 49.45 5.54 -42.61
C SER A 72 48.51 6.14 -41.57
N GLU A 73 48.66 7.43 -41.27
CA GLU A 73 47.83 8.15 -40.30
C GLU A 73 46.44 8.45 -40.89
N LEU A 74 46.35 8.77 -42.18
CA LEU A 74 45.07 8.87 -42.88
C LEU A 74 44.33 7.52 -42.90
N ALA A 75 45.04 6.42 -43.17
CA ALA A 75 44.46 5.08 -43.12
C ALA A 75 44.00 4.70 -41.69
N ALA A 76 44.76 5.09 -40.66
CA ALA A 76 44.39 4.90 -39.27
C ALA A 76 43.14 5.73 -38.89
N ALA A 77 43.07 6.98 -39.33
CA ALA A 77 41.90 7.85 -39.12
C ALA A 77 40.66 7.31 -39.83
N ILE A 78 40.78 6.84 -41.07
CA ILE A 78 39.66 6.19 -41.80
C ILE A 78 39.19 4.93 -41.07
N LYS A 79 40.11 4.13 -40.51
CA LYS A 79 39.76 2.95 -39.72
C LYS A 79 39.01 3.34 -38.44
N GLN A 80 39.48 4.37 -37.73
CA GLN A 80 38.79 4.91 -36.56
C GLN A 80 37.40 5.46 -36.90
N ILE A 81 37.25 6.18 -38.03
CA ILE A 81 35.96 6.68 -38.48
C ILE A 81 34.99 5.52 -38.73
N LYS A 82 35.42 4.45 -39.40
CA LYS A 82 34.58 3.25 -39.59
C LYS A 82 34.19 2.59 -38.27
N GLU A 83 35.11 2.54 -37.31
CA GLU A 83 34.85 1.97 -35.98
C GLU A 83 33.88 2.83 -35.17
N LEU A 84 34.06 4.16 -35.18
CA LEU A 84 33.14 5.12 -34.57
C LEU A 84 31.76 5.07 -35.21
N GLN A 85 31.66 5.01 -36.55
CA GLN A 85 30.39 4.84 -37.26
C GLN A 85 29.70 3.53 -36.84
N ARG A 86 30.45 2.44 -36.68
CA ARG A 86 29.91 1.16 -36.19
C ARG A 86 29.42 1.25 -34.75
N LEU A 87 30.14 1.94 -33.87
CA LEU A 87 29.73 2.16 -32.47
C LEU A 87 28.50 3.07 -32.39
N LEU A 88 28.45 4.13 -33.21
CA LEU A 88 27.31 5.02 -33.31
C LEU A 88 26.06 4.25 -33.75
N GLY A 89 26.15 3.43 -34.79
CA GLY A 89 25.03 2.60 -35.25
C GLY A 89 24.53 1.58 -34.22
N LYS A 90 25.43 1.02 -33.39
CA LYS A 90 25.03 0.17 -32.26
C LYS A 90 24.27 0.97 -31.20
N LYS A 91 24.76 2.17 -30.88
CA LYS A 91 24.16 3.03 -29.85
C LYS A 91 22.82 3.62 -30.27
N THR A 92 22.65 3.99 -31.55
CA THR A 92 21.38 4.47 -32.08
C THR A 92 20.30 3.40 -31.98
N MET A 93 20.62 2.16 -32.38
CA MET A 93 19.70 1.03 -32.25
C MET A 93 19.34 0.71 -30.78
N GLU A 94 20.30 0.82 -29.86
CA GLU A 94 20.02 0.68 -28.41
C GLU A 94 19.04 1.75 -27.91
N VAL A 95 19.22 3.00 -28.34
CA VAL A 95 18.34 4.12 -27.97
C VAL A 95 16.93 3.95 -28.52
N GLU A 96 16.78 3.50 -29.77
CA GLU A 96 15.47 3.23 -30.36
C GLU A 96 14.69 2.15 -29.60
N ILE A 97 15.35 1.03 -29.26
CA ILE A 97 14.74 -0.06 -28.49
C ILE A 97 14.36 0.41 -27.08
N LEU A 98 15.19 1.26 -26.46
CA LEU A 98 14.86 1.83 -25.14
C LEU A 98 13.70 2.83 -25.21
N LYS A 99 13.58 3.63 -26.28
CA LYS A 99 12.43 4.52 -26.49
C LYS A 99 11.14 3.71 -26.66
N GLU A 100 11.16 2.69 -27.50
CA GLU A 100 10.01 1.79 -27.70
C GLU A 100 9.66 1.06 -26.39
N ALA A 101 10.65 0.63 -25.60
CA ALA A 101 10.43 0.04 -24.29
C ALA A 101 9.78 1.00 -23.28
N VAL A 102 10.12 2.30 -23.35
CA VAL A 102 9.55 3.35 -22.49
C VAL A 102 8.09 3.65 -22.86
N GLU A 103 7.71 3.55 -24.14
CA GLU A 103 6.29 3.62 -24.54
C GLU A 103 5.47 2.50 -23.88
N TYR A 104 6.06 1.31 -23.72
CA TYR A 104 5.48 0.20 -22.94
C TYR A 104 5.70 0.31 -21.42
N GLY A 105 6.23 1.44 -20.93
CA GLY A 105 6.77 1.65 -19.58
C GLY A 105 5.74 1.62 -18.44
N GLN A 106 4.46 1.40 -18.72
CA GLN A 106 3.44 1.13 -17.72
C GLN A 106 3.39 -0.35 -17.29
N SER A 107 4.12 -1.22 -17.98
CA SER A 107 4.14 -2.67 -17.74
C SER A 107 5.46 -3.13 -17.11
N PRO A 108 5.46 -4.28 -16.39
CA PRO A 108 6.71 -4.91 -15.93
C PRO A 108 7.73 -5.11 -17.07
N LYS A 109 9.03 -4.94 -16.79
CA LYS A 109 10.13 -5.06 -17.78
C LYS A 109 10.08 -6.30 -18.68
N MET A 110 9.60 -7.42 -18.15
CA MET A 110 9.46 -8.67 -18.92
C MET A 110 8.32 -8.63 -19.94
N ASP A 111 7.28 -7.85 -19.69
CA ASP A 111 6.11 -7.74 -20.57
C ASP A 111 6.43 -6.76 -21.73
N SER A 112 7.15 -5.66 -21.45
CA SER A 112 7.72 -4.79 -22.49
C SER A 112 8.72 -5.54 -23.37
N ALA A 113 9.58 -6.39 -22.79
CA ALA A 113 10.50 -7.24 -23.56
C ALA A 113 9.76 -8.24 -24.47
N CYS A 114 8.62 -8.77 -24.01
CA CYS A 114 7.78 -9.65 -24.82
C CYS A 114 7.13 -8.89 -26.00
N ALA A 115 6.65 -7.67 -25.77
CA ALA A 115 6.07 -6.82 -26.82
C ALA A 115 7.08 -6.46 -27.91
N LEU A 116 8.30 -6.08 -27.53
CA LEU A 116 9.38 -5.75 -28.49
C LEU A 116 9.75 -6.94 -29.36
N VAL A 117 9.82 -8.15 -28.78
CA VAL A 117 10.08 -9.37 -29.55
C VAL A 117 8.91 -9.70 -30.48
N ALA A 118 7.67 -9.46 -30.04
CA ALA A 118 6.49 -9.63 -30.89
C ALA A 118 6.46 -8.64 -32.08
N ASN A 119 6.99 -7.43 -31.91
CA ASN A 119 7.16 -6.43 -32.97
C ASN A 119 8.34 -6.73 -33.91
N GLY A 120 8.97 -7.90 -33.81
CA GLY A 120 10.02 -8.36 -34.72
C GLY A 120 11.45 -8.09 -34.24
N GLN A 121 11.65 -7.58 -33.02
CA GLN A 121 13.00 -7.40 -32.46
C GLN A 121 13.63 -8.74 -32.04
N GLY A 122 14.93 -8.89 -32.30
CA GLY A 122 15.65 -10.12 -31.97
C GLY A 122 15.72 -10.38 -30.45
N ILE A 123 15.34 -11.59 -30.01
CA ILE A 123 15.31 -12.01 -28.58
C ILE A 123 16.64 -11.71 -27.87
N THR A 124 17.77 -11.98 -28.51
CA THR A 124 19.12 -11.75 -27.94
C THR A 124 19.39 -10.26 -27.73
N LEU A 125 18.93 -9.42 -28.66
CA LEU A 125 19.14 -7.98 -28.61
C LEU A 125 18.32 -7.35 -27.49
N VAL A 126 17.03 -7.69 -27.42
CA VAL A 126 16.10 -7.22 -26.37
C VAL A 126 16.55 -7.69 -24.98
N SER A 127 16.99 -8.95 -24.85
CA SER A 127 17.51 -9.50 -23.60
C SER A 127 18.71 -8.71 -23.07
N ARG A 128 19.65 -8.37 -23.96
CA ARG A 128 20.84 -7.60 -23.61
C ARG A 128 20.51 -6.15 -23.23
N ILE A 129 19.62 -5.49 -23.97
CA ILE A 129 19.30 -4.07 -23.78
C ILE A 129 18.46 -3.85 -22.52
N LEU A 130 17.45 -4.70 -22.28
CA LEU A 130 16.56 -4.57 -21.12
C LEU A 130 17.05 -5.31 -19.87
N GLY A 131 18.15 -6.06 -19.97
CA GLY A 131 18.70 -6.83 -18.85
C GLY A 131 17.79 -7.98 -18.40
N VAL A 132 17.03 -8.58 -19.31
CA VAL A 132 16.08 -9.67 -19.02
C VAL A 132 16.65 -11.03 -19.42
N SER A 133 16.29 -12.09 -18.69
CA SER A 133 16.76 -13.45 -18.98
C SER A 133 16.27 -13.94 -20.35
N ARG A 134 17.21 -14.28 -21.24
CA ARG A 134 16.94 -14.84 -22.58
C ARG A 134 16.08 -16.10 -22.50
N ALA A 135 16.39 -17.00 -21.56
CA ALA A 135 15.67 -18.25 -21.39
C ALA A 135 14.20 -18.01 -20.99
N GLN A 136 13.97 -17.08 -20.07
CA GLN A 136 12.63 -16.72 -19.60
C GLN A 136 11.81 -15.98 -20.65
N LEU A 137 12.46 -15.09 -21.42
CA LEU A 137 11.84 -14.37 -22.54
C LEU A 137 11.42 -15.34 -23.65
N ALA A 138 12.30 -16.26 -24.05
CA ALA A 138 11.99 -17.29 -25.03
C ALA A 138 10.88 -18.24 -24.56
N GLN A 139 10.88 -18.62 -23.28
CA GLN A 139 9.82 -19.44 -22.70
C GLN A 139 8.46 -18.73 -22.74
N ARG A 140 8.39 -17.44 -22.37
CA ARG A 140 7.15 -16.65 -22.43
C ARG A 140 6.64 -16.43 -23.85
N MET A 141 7.52 -16.22 -24.82
CA MET A 141 7.13 -16.16 -26.24
C MET A 141 6.53 -17.48 -26.72
N LYS A 142 7.11 -18.62 -26.33
CA LYS A 142 6.53 -19.95 -26.63
C LYS A 142 5.21 -20.23 -25.91
N THR A 143 4.96 -19.60 -24.76
CA THR A 143 3.73 -19.79 -23.96
C THR A 143 2.68 -18.70 -24.14
N SER A 144 2.93 -17.68 -24.96
CA SER A 144 1.97 -16.60 -25.24
C SER A 144 0.75 -17.07 -26.05
N GLY A 145 0.82 -18.28 -26.62
CA GLY A 145 -0.36 -19.04 -27.03
C GLY A 145 -0.99 -19.76 -25.83
N ASN A 146 -1.96 -19.11 -25.19
CA ASN A 146 -3.00 -19.78 -24.39
C ASN A 146 -2.55 -20.49 -23.09
N LYS A 147 -2.17 -19.73 -22.06
CA LYS A 147 -2.33 -20.18 -20.66
C LYS A 147 -2.99 -19.09 -19.81
N PRO A 148 -4.21 -19.29 -19.29
CA PRO A 148 -4.73 -18.42 -18.25
C PRO A 148 -3.73 -18.43 -17.08
N ASN A 149 -3.47 -17.24 -16.56
CA ASN A 149 -2.49 -16.97 -15.51
C ASN A 149 -2.73 -17.92 -14.32
N LYS A 150 -1.99 -19.03 -14.21
CA LYS A 150 -2.18 -20.07 -13.17
C LYS A 150 -2.10 -19.51 -11.74
N ARG A 151 -1.51 -18.32 -11.55
CA ARG A 151 -1.50 -17.62 -10.26
C ARG A 151 -2.89 -17.15 -9.80
N ARG A 152 -3.87 -16.98 -10.70
CA ARG A 152 -5.24 -16.58 -10.33
C ARG A 152 -6.14 -17.75 -9.89
N ARG A 153 -5.85 -19.00 -10.28
CA ARG A 153 -6.67 -20.18 -9.93
C ARG A 153 -6.12 -20.95 -8.73
N ARG A 154 -5.95 -20.25 -7.60
CA ARG A 154 -5.80 -20.90 -6.29
C ARG A 154 -6.98 -20.53 -5.37
N CYS A 155 -8.12 -20.23 -5.99
CA CYS A 155 -9.40 -20.11 -5.31
C CYS A 155 -10.17 -21.38 -5.65
N ASP A 156 -10.49 -22.15 -4.62
CA ASP A 156 -11.38 -23.29 -4.75
C ASP A 156 -12.80 -22.75 -4.62
N GLU A 157 -13.46 -22.51 -5.77
CA GLU A 157 -14.76 -21.83 -5.85
C GLU A 157 -15.83 -22.57 -5.04
N ALA A 158 -15.79 -23.91 -5.00
CA ALA A 158 -16.69 -24.71 -4.20
C ALA A 158 -16.47 -24.49 -2.70
N ALA A 159 -15.20 -24.47 -2.27
CA ALA A 159 -14.87 -24.20 -0.87
C ALA A 159 -15.16 -22.74 -0.46
N ASP A 160 -15.05 -21.78 -1.39
CA ASP A 160 -15.44 -20.39 -1.16
C ASP A 160 -16.97 -20.24 -1.07
N ALA A 161 -17.73 -20.99 -1.87
CA ALA A 161 -19.20 -21.02 -1.79
C ALA A 161 -19.72 -21.58 -0.45
N GLU A 162 -19.08 -22.62 0.10
CA GLU A 162 -19.43 -23.15 1.43
C GLU A 162 -19.17 -22.10 2.53
N VAL A 163 -18.03 -21.40 2.46
CA VAL A 163 -17.72 -20.32 3.40
C VAL A 163 -18.70 -19.16 3.23
N LEU A 164 -19.10 -18.83 2.00
CA LEU A 164 -20.10 -17.80 1.74
C LEU A 164 -21.45 -18.15 2.35
N ALA A 165 -21.94 -19.39 2.22
CA ALA A 165 -23.19 -19.82 2.83
C ALA A 165 -23.16 -19.61 4.36
N ARG A 166 -22.07 -20.03 5.02
CA ARG A 166 -21.88 -19.80 6.45
C ARG A 166 -21.79 -18.31 6.83
N ILE A 167 -21.22 -17.48 5.96
CA ILE A 167 -21.17 -16.02 6.16
C ILE A 167 -22.60 -15.45 6.10
N LEU A 168 -23.39 -15.87 5.11
CA LEU A 168 -24.77 -15.43 4.94
C LEU A 168 -25.65 -15.82 6.13
N ASP A 169 -25.49 -17.02 6.69
CA ASP A 169 -26.19 -17.43 7.91
C ASP A 169 -25.90 -16.46 9.07
N ILE A 170 -24.63 -16.11 9.29
CA ILE A 170 -24.22 -15.18 10.36
C ILE A 170 -24.76 -13.77 10.12
N ILE A 171 -24.75 -13.30 8.88
CA ILE A 171 -25.23 -11.96 8.52
C ILE A 171 -26.76 -11.89 8.61
N SER A 172 -27.46 -12.98 8.30
CA SER A 172 -28.91 -13.08 8.44
C SER A 172 -29.33 -12.85 9.89
N ASP A 173 -28.58 -13.41 10.84
CA ASP A 173 -28.82 -13.20 12.27
C ASP A 173 -28.35 -11.81 12.73
N MET A 174 -27.18 -11.36 12.27
CA MET A 174 -26.56 -10.10 12.69
C MET A 174 -26.06 -9.26 11.49
N PRO A 175 -26.95 -8.44 10.89
CA PRO A 175 -26.64 -7.69 9.66
C PRO A 175 -25.52 -6.66 9.81
N THR A 176 -25.27 -6.17 11.03
CA THR A 176 -24.25 -5.14 11.31
C THR A 176 -22.84 -5.70 11.53
N TYR A 177 -22.64 -7.01 11.36
CA TYR A 177 -21.33 -7.62 11.57
C TYR A 177 -20.40 -7.40 10.38
N GLY A 178 -19.37 -6.59 10.61
CA GLY A 178 -18.26 -6.48 9.67
C GLY A 178 -17.42 -7.76 9.59
N TYR A 179 -16.58 -7.87 8.56
CA TYR A 179 -15.83 -9.09 8.25
C TYR A 179 -14.99 -9.65 9.42
N ARG A 180 -14.49 -8.79 10.32
CA ARG A 180 -13.72 -9.24 11.50
C ARG A 180 -14.59 -9.96 12.54
N ARG A 181 -15.82 -9.48 12.75
CA ARG A 181 -16.79 -10.11 13.65
C ARG A 181 -17.28 -11.43 13.04
N VAL A 182 -17.61 -11.42 11.76
CA VAL A 182 -17.96 -12.65 11.01
C VAL A 182 -16.84 -13.68 11.09
N TRP A 183 -15.59 -13.27 10.84
CA TRP A 183 -14.43 -14.16 10.96
C TRP A 183 -14.30 -14.78 12.35
N ALA A 184 -14.53 -14.01 13.42
CA ALA A 184 -14.45 -14.52 14.78
C ALA A 184 -15.48 -15.62 15.06
N ILE A 185 -16.71 -15.43 14.61
CA ILE A 185 -17.80 -16.41 14.76
C ILE A 185 -17.50 -17.65 13.92
N LEU A 186 -17.05 -17.48 12.66
CA LEU A 186 -16.63 -18.59 11.82
C LEU A 186 -15.51 -19.40 12.47
N ARG A 187 -14.53 -18.72 13.09
CA ARG A 187 -13.43 -19.38 13.81
C ARG A 187 -13.94 -20.18 15.00
N ARG A 188 -14.90 -19.65 15.76
CA ARG A 188 -15.54 -20.35 16.88
C ARG A 188 -16.32 -21.57 16.41
N GLN A 189 -17.16 -21.43 15.39
CA GLN A 189 -17.87 -22.55 14.78
C GLN A 189 -16.90 -23.61 14.25
N SER A 190 -15.79 -23.19 13.63
CA SER A 190 -14.76 -24.12 13.15
C SER A 190 -14.10 -24.89 14.30
N ARG A 191 -13.81 -24.21 15.43
CA ARG A 191 -13.27 -24.85 16.64
C ARG A 191 -14.23 -25.90 17.20
N ASN A 192 -15.52 -25.60 17.28
CA ASN A 192 -16.52 -26.50 17.84
C ASN A 192 -16.80 -27.71 16.93
N LYS A 193 -16.76 -27.53 15.60
CA LYS A 193 -16.99 -28.59 14.62
C LYS A 193 -15.73 -29.35 14.22
N GLY A 194 -14.55 -28.95 14.70
CA GLY A 194 -13.26 -29.55 14.34
C GLY A 194 -12.84 -29.34 12.88
N VAL A 195 -13.43 -28.35 12.19
CA VAL A 195 -13.12 -28.06 10.77
C VAL A 195 -11.98 -27.03 10.65
N PRO A 196 -11.26 -26.99 9.51
CA PRO A 196 -10.16 -26.05 9.31
C PRO A 196 -10.56 -24.58 9.51
N PHE A 197 -9.64 -23.79 10.04
CA PHE A 197 -9.86 -22.36 10.25
C PHE A 197 -9.80 -21.59 8.93
N VAL A 198 -10.75 -20.66 8.75
CA VAL A 198 -10.75 -19.72 7.63
C VAL A 198 -9.91 -18.49 7.99
N ASN A 199 -8.98 -18.10 7.12
CA ASN A 199 -8.18 -16.89 7.30
C ASN A 199 -9.05 -15.64 7.14
N ALA A 200 -8.85 -14.62 7.99
CA ALA A 200 -9.57 -13.35 7.92
C ALA A 200 -9.45 -12.65 6.55
N LYS A 201 -8.31 -12.79 5.85
CA LYS A 201 -8.13 -12.25 4.49
C LYS A 201 -9.04 -12.94 3.46
N ARG A 202 -9.28 -14.24 3.64
CA ARG A 202 -10.20 -15.01 2.79
C ARG A 202 -11.64 -14.58 3.03
N VAL A 203 -12.05 -14.41 4.30
CA VAL A 203 -13.38 -13.88 4.66
C VAL A 203 -13.59 -12.48 4.06
N TYR A 204 -12.60 -11.58 4.21
CA TYR A 204 -12.66 -10.24 3.62
C TYR A 204 -12.83 -10.27 2.10
N ARG A 205 -12.04 -11.10 1.40
CA ARG A 205 -12.14 -11.26 -0.06
C ARG A 205 -13.54 -11.73 -0.47
N ILE A 206 -14.04 -12.80 0.15
CA ILE A 206 -15.35 -13.38 -0.17
C ILE A 206 -16.46 -12.34 0.07
N MET A 207 -16.44 -11.63 1.21
CA MET A 207 -17.42 -10.59 1.49
C MET A 207 -17.32 -9.42 0.51
N SER A 208 -16.10 -9.02 0.12
CA SER A 208 -15.89 -7.94 -0.84
C SER A 208 -16.39 -8.30 -2.24
N GLU A 209 -16.12 -9.53 -2.70
CA GLU A 209 -16.55 -10.01 -4.03
C GLU A 209 -18.09 -10.14 -4.12
N ASN A 210 -18.76 -10.35 -2.97
CA ASN A 210 -20.22 -10.48 -2.88
C ASN A 210 -20.92 -9.20 -2.38
N ASN A 211 -20.24 -8.06 -2.30
CA ASN A 211 -20.79 -6.77 -1.83
C ASN A 211 -21.41 -6.83 -0.42
N LEU A 212 -20.88 -7.67 0.46
CA LEU A 212 -21.35 -7.86 1.85
C LEU A 212 -20.58 -6.98 2.86
N LEU A 213 -19.73 -6.07 2.39
CA LEU A 213 -19.01 -5.16 3.27
C LEU A 213 -19.93 -4.02 3.70
N LEU A 214 -19.89 -3.69 5.00
CA LEU A 214 -20.63 -2.55 5.54
C LEU A 214 -20.14 -1.25 4.91
N LEU A 215 -21.08 -0.45 4.41
CA LEU A 215 -20.80 0.89 3.92
C LEU A 215 -20.33 1.76 5.09
N HIS A 216 -19.12 2.30 4.98
CA HIS A 216 -18.54 3.19 5.98
C HIS A 216 -18.92 4.65 5.72
N ASP A 217 -20.22 4.96 5.71
CA ASP A 217 -20.69 6.36 5.69
C ASP A 217 -20.87 6.87 7.12
N LYS A 218 -19.81 6.80 7.93
CA LYS A 218 -19.76 7.53 9.21
C LYS A 218 -18.88 8.77 9.02
N PRO A 219 -19.43 9.99 9.17
CA PRO A 219 -18.61 11.20 9.13
C PRO A 219 -17.51 11.08 10.20
N SER A 220 -16.27 11.36 9.79
CA SER A 220 -15.11 11.36 10.68
C SER A 220 -15.32 12.42 11.76
N ARG A 221 -15.79 11.99 12.93
CA ARG A 221 -15.84 12.86 14.12
C ARG A 221 -14.41 12.99 14.64
N PRO A 222 -13.96 14.20 15.03
CA PRO A 222 -12.64 14.37 15.61
C PRO A 222 -12.48 13.44 16.81
N GLN A 223 -11.52 12.52 16.74
CA GLN A 223 -11.10 11.71 17.88
C GLN A 223 -10.46 12.67 18.89
N ARG A 224 -11.13 12.94 20.00
CA ARG A 224 -10.51 13.64 21.13
C ARG A 224 -9.41 12.72 21.67
N GLU A 225 -8.18 13.20 21.83
CA GLU A 225 -7.11 12.37 22.42
C GLU A 225 -7.49 11.96 23.86
N HIS A 226 -7.35 10.67 24.16
CA HIS A 226 -7.92 10.05 25.36
C HIS A 226 -6.82 9.61 26.34
N LYS A 227 -6.85 10.11 27.59
CA LYS A 227 -5.94 9.68 28.66
C LYS A 227 -6.55 8.69 29.67
N GLY A 228 -7.86 8.42 29.61
CA GLY A 228 -8.53 7.54 30.57
C GLY A 228 -8.55 6.07 30.14
N ARG A 229 -7.69 5.22 30.69
CA ARG A 229 -7.91 3.76 30.65
C ARG A 229 -8.97 3.40 31.69
N ILE A 230 -10.23 3.28 31.26
CA ILE A 230 -11.33 2.78 32.10
C ILE A 230 -11.24 1.26 32.29
N SER A 231 -10.63 0.55 31.32
CA SER A 231 -10.47 -0.90 31.38
C SER A 231 -9.60 -1.30 32.56
N VAL A 232 -10.16 -2.11 33.45
CA VAL A 232 -9.46 -2.68 34.59
C VAL A 232 -8.83 -4.02 34.21
N LYS A 233 -7.76 -4.43 34.90
CA LYS A 233 -7.00 -5.64 34.55
C LYS A 233 -7.67 -6.93 35.03
N GLU A 234 -8.47 -6.86 36.08
CA GLU A 234 -9.15 -7.99 36.69
C GLU A 234 -10.66 -7.79 36.66
N SER A 235 -11.39 -8.89 36.59
CA SER A 235 -12.85 -8.89 36.74
C SER A 235 -13.24 -8.42 38.12
N ASP A 236 -14.43 -7.84 38.24
CA ASP A 236 -15.06 -7.51 39.51
C ASP A 236 -14.29 -6.47 40.34
N GLN A 237 -13.39 -5.71 39.71
CA GLN A 237 -12.77 -4.53 40.31
C GLN A 237 -13.60 -3.26 40.06
N ARG A 238 -14.27 -3.18 38.90
CA ARG A 238 -15.09 -2.03 38.54
C ARG A 238 -16.24 -2.44 37.63
N TRP A 239 -17.44 -2.07 38.03
CA TRP A 239 -18.65 -2.17 37.24
C TRP A 239 -19.09 -0.78 36.81
N CYS A 240 -19.68 -0.68 35.63
CA CYS A 240 -20.30 0.54 35.15
C CYS A 240 -21.79 0.33 34.93
N SER A 241 -22.57 1.34 35.27
CA SER A 241 -24.02 1.37 35.06
C SER A 241 -24.40 2.62 34.29
N ASP A 242 -25.41 2.47 33.44
CA ASP A 242 -26.00 3.55 32.64
C ASP A 242 -27.44 3.17 32.26
N GLY A 243 -28.18 4.14 31.74
CA GLY A 243 -29.54 3.99 31.28
C GLY A 243 -29.68 4.28 29.79
N PHE A 244 -30.56 3.56 29.09
CA PHE A 244 -30.95 3.95 27.74
C PHE A 244 -32.44 3.77 27.47
N GLU A 245 -32.99 4.67 26.66
CA GLU A 245 -34.39 4.62 26.21
C GLU A 245 -34.48 4.13 24.75
N PHE A 246 -35.49 3.32 24.44
CA PHE A 246 -35.94 3.01 23.08
C PHE A 246 -37.47 2.88 23.00
N GLY A 247 -38.04 3.15 21.83
CA GLY A 247 -39.49 3.09 21.59
C GLY A 247 -39.93 1.75 21.00
N CYS A 248 -41.11 1.29 21.39
CA CYS A 248 -41.85 0.19 20.79
C CYS A 248 -42.76 0.71 19.67
N ASP A 249 -43.21 -0.18 18.79
CA ASP A 249 -44.03 0.18 17.62
C ASP A 249 -45.46 0.60 18.02
N ASP A 250 -45.91 0.24 19.23
CA ASP A 250 -47.17 0.70 19.86
C ASP A 250 -47.08 2.11 20.47
N GLY A 251 -45.91 2.76 20.38
CA GLY A 251 -45.65 4.08 20.94
C GLY A 251 -45.20 4.08 22.40
N ALA A 252 -45.20 2.92 23.07
CA ALA A 252 -44.66 2.81 24.43
C ALA A 252 -43.13 2.99 24.42
N LYS A 253 -42.60 3.59 25.48
CA LYS A 253 -41.16 3.79 25.66
C LYS A 253 -40.65 2.87 26.76
N LEU A 254 -39.55 2.18 26.48
CA LEU A 254 -38.84 1.36 27.44
C LEU A 254 -37.53 2.03 27.83
N ARG A 255 -37.32 2.15 29.14
CA ARG A 255 -36.06 2.62 29.72
C ARG A 255 -35.39 1.44 30.40
N VAL A 256 -34.15 1.19 30.00
CA VAL A 256 -33.34 0.06 30.47
C VAL A 256 -32.20 0.60 31.30
N THR A 257 -32.03 0.08 32.50
CA THR A 257 -30.86 0.26 33.35
C THR A 257 -30.09 -1.05 33.36
N PHE A 258 -28.75 -0.99 33.29
CA PHE A 258 -27.92 -2.19 33.25
C PHE A 258 -26.65 -2.05 34.10
N ALA A 259 -26.13 -3.20 34.55
CA ALA A 259 -24.84 -3.35 35.18
C ALA A 259 -23.88 -4.08 34.22
N LEU A 260 -22.71 -3.49 33.96
CA LEU A 260 -21.70 -4.05 33.06
C LEU A 260 -20.33 -4.11 33.76
N ASP A 261 -19.62 -5.23 33.65
CA ASP A 261 -18.24 -5.31 34.15
C ASP A 261 -17.25 -4.69 33.14
N CYS A 262 -16.32 -3.87 33.65
CA CYS A 262 -15.40 -3.09 32.81
C CYS A 262 -14.21 -3.91 32.26
N CYS A 263 -14.00 -5.12 32.75
CA CYS A 263 -12.92 -6.02 32.35
C CYS A 263 -13.41 -7.02 31.29
N ASP A 264 -14.41 -7.83 31.63
CA ASP A 264 -14.94 -8.90 30.78
C ASP A 264 -16.04 -8.42 29.81
N ARG A 265 -16.59 -7.21 30.03
CA ARG A 265 -17.69 -6.62 29.25
C ARG A 265 -19.00 -7.38 29.35
N GLU A 266 -19.18 -8.21 30.38
CA GLU A 266 -20.42 -8.93 30.62
C GLU A 266 -21.49 -7.95 31.11
N ALA A 267 -22.67 -8.00 30.49
CA ALA A 267 -23.87 -7.38 31.03
C ALA A 267 -24.39 -8.31 32.12
N ILE A 268 -24.06 -8.00 33.37
CA ILE A 268 -24.33 -8.86 34.53
C ILE A 268 -25.82 -8.92 34.80
N ASP A 269 -26.44 -7.74 34.87
CA ASP A 269 -27.87 -7.63 35.08
C ASP A 269 -28.45 -6.38 34.41
N TRP A 270 -29.77 -6.40 34.22
CA TRP A 270 -30.52 -5.31 33.63
C TRP A 270 -31.97 -5.35 34.10
N ALA A 271 -32.57 -4.17 34.20
CA ALA A 271 -33.99 -4.01 34.46
C ALA A 271 -34.56 -2.97 33.51
N ALA A 272 -35.82 -3.14 33.14
CA ALA A 272 -36.48 -2.27 32.20
C ALA A 272 -37.87 -1.89 32.71
N SER A 273 -38.21 -0.62 32.56
CA SER A 273 -39.49 -0.06 32.99
C SER A 273 -40.08 0.84 31.89
N THR A 274 -41.41 0.95 31.88
CA THR A 274 -42.13 1.92 31.04
C THR A 274 -42.24 3.30 31.68
N GLY A 275 -41.78 3.45 32.93
CA GLY A 275 -41.89 4.66 33.73
C GLY A 275 -40.62 5.52 33.71
N GLY A 276 -40.42 6.28 34.80
CA GLY A 276 -39.21 7.05 35.08
C GLY A 276 -37.94 6.20 35.18
N TYR A 277 -36.76 6.84 35.10
CA TYR A 277 -35.56 6.28 35.71
C TYR A 277 -35.75 6.36 37.23
N ASP A 278 -36.31 5.31 37.81
CA ASP A 278 -36.61 5.25 39.24
C ASP A 278 -35.41 4.71 40.04
N LYS A 279 -35.28 5.15 41.29
CA LYS A 279 -34.25 4.66 42.21
C LYS A 279 -34.41 3.17 42.48
N ALA A 280 -35.65 2.69 42.60
CA ALA A 280 -35.96 1.29 42.86
C ALA A 280 -35.36 0.38 41.77
N THR A 281 -35.55 0.74 40.49
CA THR A 281 -34.98 -0.04 39.37
C THR A 281 -33.45 -0.09 39.40
N VAL A 282 -32.78 0.99 39.83
CA VAL A 282 -31.32 0.99 39.97
C VAL A 282 -30.87 0.07 41.11
N GLN A 283 -31.57 0.12 42.25
CA GLN A 283 -31.30 -0.75 43.40
C GLN A 283 -31.52 -2.22 43.06
N ASP A 284 -32.60 -2.54 42.34
CA ASP A 284 -32.89 -3.91 41.87
C ASP A 284 -31.75 -4.44 40.98
N VAL A 285 -31.23 -3.61 40.05
CA VAL A 285 -30.10 -3.99 39.19
C VAL A 285 -28.81 -4.17 39.99
N MET A 286 -28.56 -3.34 41.02
CA MET A 286 -27.40 -3.52 41.89
C MET A 286 -27.46 -4.85 42.63
N LEU A 287 -28.60 -5.16 43.24
CA LEU A 287 -28.81 -6.40 43.97
C LEU A 287 -28.74 -7.62 43.05
N GLY A 288 -29.49 -7.62 41.95
CA GLY A 288 -29.52 -8.71 40.99
C GLY A 288 -28.16 -8.94 40.31
N ALA A 289 -27.35 -7.89 40.11
CA ALA A 289 -25.98 -8.05 39.62
C ALA A 289 -25.09 -8.78 40.64
N ILE A 290 -25.18 -8.43 41.92
CA ILE A 290 -24.43 -9.11 42.99
C ILE A 290 -24.87 -10.57 43.10
N GLU A 291 -26.17 -10.84 43.15
CA GLU A 291 -26.72 -12.19 43.25
C GLU A 291 -26.31 -13.06 42.04
N LYS A 292 -26.41 -12.54 40.81
CA LYS A 292 -26.01 -13.28 39.61
C LYS A 292 -24.50 -13.52 39.55
N ARG A 293 -23.69 -12.60 40.09
CA ARG A 293 -22.23 -12.71 40.01
C ARG A 293 -21.64 -13.59 41.10
N PHE A 294 -22.11 -13.43 42.34
CA PHE A 294 -21.52 -14.03 43.54
C PHE A 294 -22.45 -15.02 44.27
N GLY A 295 -23.72 -15.09 43.89
CA GLY A 295 -24.73 -15.84 44.63
C GLY A 295 -24.91 -15.30 46.04
N ASP A 296 -25.23 -16.18 46.97
CA ASP A 296 -25.51 -15.84 48.38
C ASP A 296 -24.29 -15.34 49.16
N LYS A 297 -23.09 -15.45 48.60
CA LYS A 297 -21.84 -15.06 49.29
C LYS A 297 -21.57 -13.56 49.26
N GLY A 298 -22.20 -12.83 48.33
CA GLY A 298 -21.94 -11.40 48.11
C GLY A 298 -20.51 -11.10 47.65
N ALA A 299 -20.21 -9.82 47.43
CA ALA A 299 -18.87 -9.38 47.06
C ALA A 299 -17.94 -9.33 48.28
N GLU A 300 -16.88 -10.13 48.29
CA GLU A 300 -15.87 -10.16 49.38
C GLU A 300 -14.98 -8.90 49.42
N ARG A 301 -14.85 -8.22 48.28
CA ARG A 301 -14.03 -7.02 48.12
C ARG A 301 -14.90 -5.87 47.61
N PRO A 302 -14.60 -4.62 47.99
CA PRO A 302 -15.32 -3.48 47.46
C PRO A 302 -15.14 -3.39 45.94
N ILE A 303 -16.25 -3.30 45.21
CA ILE A 303 -16.28 -3.15 43.75
C ILE A 303 -16.62 -1.72 43.42
N GLN A 304 -15.83 -1.07 42.57
CA GLN A 304 -16.12 0.30 42.17
C GLN A 304 -17.35 0.34 41.25
N TRP A 305 -18.39 1.06 41.66
CA TRP A 305 -19.62 1.23 40.90
C TRP A 305 -19.63 2.60 40.21
N LEU A 306 -19.28 2.59 38.93
CA LEU A 306 -19.13 3.78 38.12
C LEU A 306 -20.45 4.16 37.44
N THR A 307 -20.95 5.36 37.73
CA THR A 307 -22.19 5.88 37.13
C THR A 307 -21.98 7.28 36.59
N ASP A 308 -22.90 7.68 35.72
CA ASP A 308 -23.07 9.09 35.40
C ASP A 308 -23.66 9.86 36.60
N ASN A 309 -23.80 11.18 36.43
CA ASN A 309 -24.37 12.06 37.45
C ASN A 309 -25.91 12.10 37.40
N GLY A 310 -26.55 11.03 36.94
CA GLY A 310 -28.01 10.91 36.95
C GLY A 310 -28.58 11.05 38.37
N SER A 311 -29.76 11.65 38.48
CA SER A 311 -30.43 11.89 39.77
C SER A 311 -30.74 10.59 40.52
N ALA A 312 -31.05 9.50 39.80
CA ALA A 312 -31.29 8.17 40.37
C ALA A 312 -30.05 7.56 41.05
N TYR A 313 -28.85 7.84 40.52
CA TYR A 313 -27.57 7.36 41.06
C TYR A 313 -26.98 8.31 42.13
N THR A 314 -27.36 9.59 42.10
CA THR A 314 -26.87 10.61 43.04
C THR A 314 -27.62 10.61 44.37
N ALA A 315 -28.82 10.02 44.41
CA ALA A 315 -29.63 9.94 45.61
C ALA A 315 -28.90 9.27 46.79
N HIS A 316 -29.07 9.85 48.00
CA HIS A 316 -28.41 9.37 49.21
C HIS A 316 -28.75 7.90 49.50
N GLU A 317 -30.02 7.52 49.39
CA GLU A 317 -30.53 6.16 49.60
C GLU A 317 -29.84 5.15 48.66
N THR A 318 -29.73 5.46 47.37
CA THR A 318 -29.06 4.59 46.39
C THR A 318 -27.57 4.41 46.71
N ARG A 319 -26.89 5.47 47.14
CA ARG A 319 -25.47 5.41 47.54
C ARG A 319 -25.25 4.62 48.83
N GLN A 320 -26.17 4.73 49.78
CA GLN A 320 -26.14 3.96 51.00
C GLN A 320 -26.34 2.47 50.69
N PHE A 321 -27.37 2.15 49.91
CA PHE A 321 -27.67 0.78 49.48
C PHE A 321 -26.49 0.14 48.72
N ALA A 322 -25.86 0.89 47.81
CA ALA A 322 -24.65 0.42 47.13
C ALA A 322 -23.54 0.04 48.12
N ARG A 323 -23.28 0.86 49.14
CA ARG A 323 -22.26 0.55 50.16
C ARG A 323 -22.61 -0.69 50.99
N GLU A 324 -23.89 -0.91 51.28
CA GLU A 324 -24.37 -2.12 51.96
C GLU A 324 -24.09 -3.39 51.14
N LEU A 325 -24.06 -3.26 49.80
CA LEU A 325 -23.70 -4.34 48.87
C LEU A 325 -22.19 -4.44 48.56
N ASN A 326 -21.33 -3.74 49.32
CA ASN A 326 -19.90 -3.60 49.01
C ASN A 326 -19.62 -2.99 47.62
N LEU A 327 -20.53 -2.18 47.09
CA LEU A 327 -20.33 -1.39 45.89
C LEU A 327 -19.91 0.04 46.28
N GLU A 328 -18.71 0.46 45.88
CA GLU A 328 -18.21 1.81 46.13
C GLU A 328 -18.71 2.80 45.06
N PRO A 329 -19.63 3.72 45.37
CA PRO A 329 -20.18 4.64 44.37
C PRO A 329 -19.11 5.61 43.89
N CYS A 330 -18.78 5.52 42.62
CA CYS A 330 -17.82 6.39 41.95
C CYS A 330 -18.57 7.21 40.90
N THR A 331 -18.76 8.50 41.15
CA THR A 331 -19.37 9.40 40.15
C THR A 331 -18.31 9.97 39.23
N THR A 332 -18.61 9.99 37.94
CA THR A 332 -17.76 10.65 36.94
C THR A 332 -17.60 12.15 37.22
N ALA A 333 -16.40 12.70 37.04
CA ALA A 333 -16.19 14.14 37.14
C ALA A 333 -17.09 14.89 36.15
N VAL A 334 -17.72 15.98 36.61
CA VAL A 334 -18.60 16.83 35.79
C VAL A 334 -17.83 17.23 34.52
N SER A 335 -18.43 16.99 33.35
CA SER A 335 -17.85 17.29 32.01
C SER A 335 -16.85 16.26 31.44
N SER A 336 -16.79 15.04 31.96
CA SER A 336 -16.03 13.93 31.31
C SER A 336 -16.92 12.77 30.86
N PRO A 337 -17.68 12.91 29.75
CA PRO A 337 -18.41 11.79 29.12
C PRO A 337 -17.51 10.57 28.88
N GLN A 338 -16.22 10.83 28.72
CA GLN A 338 -15.17 9.86 28.46
C GLN A 338 -14.85 8.93 29.63
N SER A 339 -15.43 9.14 30.80
CA SER A 339 -15.18 8.31 31.99
C SER A 339 -16.12 7.10 32.10
N ASN A 340 -17.30 7.11 31.48
CA ASN A 340 -18.17 5.93 31.33
C ASN A 340 -18.22 5.38 29.88
N GLY A 341 -17.13 5.53 29.14
CA GLY A 341 -17.08 5.15 27.72
C GLY A 341 -17.29 3.65 27.44
N MET A 342 -17.24 2.79 28.46
CA MET A 342 -17.57 1.36 28.34
C MET A 342 -19.08 1.16 28.25
N ALA A 343 -19.85 1.78 29.15
CA ALA A 343 -21.31 1.77 29.10
C ALA A 343 -21.83 2.43 27.82
N GLU A 344 -21.27 3.58 27.41
CA GLU A 344 -21.65 4.24 26.15
C GLU A 344 -21.47 3.31 24.93
N ARG A 345 -20.36 2.56 24.88
CA ARG A 345 -20.11 1.58 23.80
C ARG A 345 -21.09 0.42 23.85
N PHE A 346 -21.45 -0.05 25.04
CA PHE A 346 -22.47 -1.09 25.21
C PHE A 346 -23.82 -0.59 24.69
N VAL A 347 -24.30 0.58 25.14
CA VAL A 347 -25.55 1.19 24.68
C VAL A 347 -25.56 1.34 23.16
N LYS A 348 -24.46 1.81 22.58
CA LYS A 348 -24.33 1.92 21.12
C LYS A 348 -24.44 0.56 20.42
N THR A 349 -23.78 -0.46 20.96
CA THR A 349 -23.84 -1.83 20.43
C THR A 349 -25.27 -2.36 20.51
N MET A 350 -25.94 -2.22 21.65
CA MET A 350 -27.33 -2.64 21.83
C MET A 350 -28.28 -1.92 20.86
N LYS A 351 -28.13 -0.60 20.70
CA LYS A 351 -28.99 0.18 19.79
C LYS A 351 -28.74 -0.10 18.32
N GLU A 352 -27.48 -0.05 17.88
CA GLU A 352 -27.11 -0.22 16.47
C GLU A 352 -27.22 -1.68 16.01
N ASP A 353 -26.78 -2.65 16.82
CA ASP A 353 -26.66 -4.05 16.38
C ASP A 353 -27.91 -4.89 16.69
N TYR A 354 -28.65 -4.58 17.76
CA TYR A 354 -29.78 -5.41 18.22
C TYR A 354 -31.14 -4.72 18.08
N ILE A 355 -31.35 -3.60 18.78
CA ILE A 355 -32.65 -2.92 18.89
C ILE A 355 -33.15 -2.39 17.54
N ALA A 356 -32.21 -2.01 16.65
CA ALA A 356 -32.52 -1.57 15.29
C ALA A 356 -33.21 -2.66 14.46
N PHE A 357 -32.88 -3.94 14.67
CA PHE A 357 -33.35 -5.06 13.85
C PHE A 357 -34.33 -5.99 14.56
N MET A 358 -34.44 -5.92 15.89
CA MET A 358 -35.38 -6.76 16.64
C MET A 358 -36.84 -6.29 16.47
N PRO A 359 -37.80 -7.22 16.33
CA PRO A 359 -39.23 -6.90 16.38
C PRO A 359 -39.61 -6.35 17.76
N LYS A 360 -40.40 -5.28 17.79
CA LYS A 360 -40.83 -4.61 19.03
C LYS A 360 -42.27 -4.08 18.95
N PRO A 361 -43.25 -4.96 18.63
CA PRO A 361 -44.64 -4.57 18.45
C PRO A 361 -45.32 -4.07 19.73
N ASN A 362 -44.88 -4.56 20.89
CA ASN A 362 -45.37 -4.16 22.20
C ASN A 362 -44.29 -4.32 23.26
N VAL A 363 -44.52 -3.70 24.42
CA VAL A 363 -43.61 -3.73 25.57
C VAL A 363 -43.18 -5.15 25.96
N ARG A 364 -44.12 -6.10 26.04
CA ARG A 364 -43.83 -7.48 26.46
C ARG A 364 -42.88 -8.18 25.49
N THR A 365 -43.15 -8.09 24.19
CA THR A 365 -42.30 -8.68 23.15
C THR A 365 -40.94 -7.99 23.10
N ALA A 366 -40.91 -6.66 23.27
CA ALA A 366 -39.66 -5.91 23.32
C ALA A 366 -38.77 -6.32 24.51
N LEU A 367 -39.34 -6.53 25.69
CA LEU A 367 -38.63 -7.03 26.88
C LEU A 367 -38.08 -8.45 26.66
N HIS A 368 -38.90 -9.34 26.09
CA HIS A 368 -38.46 -10.70 25.77
C HIS A 368 -37.28 -10.68 24.77
N ASN A 369 -37.40 -9.92 23.69
CA ASN A 369 -36.35 -9.83 22.67
C ASN A 369 -35.09 -9.13 23.19
N LEU A 370 -35.24 -8.17 24.11
CA LEU A 370 -34.10 -7.56 24.81
C LEU A 370 -33.36 -8.59 25.67
N ALA A 371 -34.08 -9.46 26.38
CA ALA A 371 -33.48 -10.55 27.16
C ALA A 371 -32.65 -11.48 26.26
N VAL A 372 -33.22 -11.90 25.12
CA VAL A 372 -32.53 -12.72 24.12
C VAL A 372 -31.30 -12.00 23.56
N ALA A 373 -31.41 -10.69 23.29
CA ALA A 373 -30.29 -9.89 22.80
C ALA A 373 -29.15 -9.77 23.81
N ILE A 374 -29.45 -9.58 25.10
CA ILE A 374 -28.43 -9.49 26.16
C ILE A 374 -27.75 -10.84 26.37
N GLU A 375 -28.50 -11.93 26.33
CA GLU A 375 -27.94 -13.28 26.42
C GLU A 375 -27.03 -13.58 25.22
N HIS A 376 -27.47 -13.25 24.01
CA HIS A 376 -26.64 -13.33 22.81
C HIS A 376 -25.39 -12.44 22.92
N TYR A 377 -25.53 -11.22 23.44
CA TYR A 377 -24.39 -10.34 23.70
C TYR A 377 -23.34 -11.00 24.62
N ASN A 378 -23.78 -11.61 25.71
CA ASN A 378 -22.90 -12.23 26.69
C ASN A 378 -22.27 -13.55 26.22
N GLU A 379 -22.99 -14.37 25.44
CA GLU A 379 -22.53 -15.70 25.02
C GLU A 379 -21.86 -15.69 23.64
N THR A 380 -22.33 -14.90 22.68
CA THR A 380 -21.92 -15.03 21.27
C THR A 380 -21.23 -13.79 20.70
N HIS A 381 -21.56 -12.58 21.14
CA HIS A 381 -21.07 -11.35 20.50
C HIS A 381 -19.54 -11.20 20.59
N PRO A 382 -18.82 -11.09 19.46
CA PRO A 382 -17.37 -11.01 19.46
C PRO A 382 -16.86 -9.58 19.75
N HIS A 383 -16.07 -9.42 20.81
CA HIS A 383 -15.47 -8.13 21.17
C HIS A 383 -14.01 -8.02 20.76
N SER A 384 -13.68 -7.02 19.94
CA SER A 384 -12.30 -6.79 19.48
C SER A 384 -11.28 -6.59 20.62
N ALA A 385 -11.68 -5.97 21.74
CA ALA A 385 -10.78 -5.76 22.88
C ALA A 385 -10.55 -7.03 23.72
N LEU A 386 -11.43 -8.03 23.61
CA LEU A 386 -11.29 -9.33 24.26
C LEU A 386 -10.68 -10.37 23.30
N GLY A 387 -10.01 -9.92 22.23
CA GLY A 387 -9.47 -10.83 21.21
C GLY A 387 -10.54 -11.53 20.36
N TYR A 388 -11.73 -10.91 20.23
CA TYR A 388 -12.92 -11.45 19.60
C TYR A 388 -13.59 -12.62 20.33
N LEU A 389 -13.33 -12.76 21.62
CA LEU A 389 -14.13 -13.60 22.51
C LEU A 389 -15.41 -12.86 22.91
N SER A 390 -16.44 -13.62 23.28
CA SER A 390 -17.62 -13.06 23.96
C SER A 390 -17.32 -12.87 25.44
N PRO A 391 -18.12 -12.04 26.16
CA PRO A 391 -17.87 -11.76 27.56
C PRO A 391 -17.74 -13.00 28.44
N ARG A 392 -18.69 -13.94 28.34
CA ARG A 392 -18.66 -15.18 29.13
C ARG A 392 -17.57 -16.15 28.71
N GLU A 393 -17.23 -16.21 27.42
CA GLU A 393 -16.07 -17.01 26.98
C GLU A 393 -14.76 -16.47 27.54
N TYR A 394 -14.58 -15.15 27.53
CA TYR A 394 -13.41 -14.50 28.10
C TYR A 394 -13.29 -14.80 29.60
N ARG A 395 -14.41 -14.70 30.34
CA ARG A 395 -14.46 -15.05 31.76
C ARG A 395 -14.12 -16.52 32.00
N ARG A 396 -14.75 -17.46 31.29
CA ARG A 396 -14.47 -18.91 31.39
C ARG A 396 -12.98 -19.22 31.15
N GLN A 397 -12.36 -18.59 30.16
CA GLN A 397 -10.93 -18.79 29.87
C GLN A 397 -10.02 -18.27 30.98
N ARG A 398 -10.36 -17.14 31.61
CA ARG A 398 -9.58 -16.60 32.73
C ARG A 398 -9.70 -17.47 33.98
N VAL A 399 -10.91 -17.91 34.32
CA VAL A 399 -11.13 -18.84 35.45
C VAL A 399 -10.37 -20.15 35.25
N THR A 400 -10.22 -20.63 34.01
CA THR A 400 -9.44 -21.85 33.72
C THR A 400 -7.92 -21.62 33.78
N SER A 401 -7.47 -20.36 33.70
CA SER A 401 -6.04 -20.00 33.65
C SER A 401 -5.47 -19.60 35.02
N THR A 402 -6.34 -19.34 36.00
CA THR A 402 -6.05 -19.21 37.44
C THR A 402 -6.31 -20.51 38.15
#